data_AF-D0GJH2-F1
#
_entry.id   AF-D0GJH2-F1
#
_cell.length_a   1.000
_cell.length_b   1.000
_cell.length_c   1.000
_cell.angle_alpha   90.00
_cell.angle_beta   90.00
_cell.angle_gamma   90.00
#
_symmetry.space_group_name_H-M   'P 1'
#
loop_
_entity.id
_entity.type
_entity.pdbx_description
1 polymer ?
#
loop_
_entity_poly.entity_id
_entity_poly.type
_entity_poly.pdbx_seq_one_letter_code
_entity_poly.pdbx_strand_id
1 'polypeptide(L)'
;MWVNLHNEWHKVEKISKSVVWWSVILLFFSSWFPYTTSFVNSYFYSSTAQVFYGIIVLAVTYVNIELSKALEKANENNKKLKEKTVKRRNWLHIDILIKIAGLIISVFIYPPAMMLSVFITSILVLTVFTREKNRK
;
A
#
# COMPACT_ATOMS: atom_id res chain seq x y z
N MET A 1 3.63 5.00 -1.55
CA MET A 1 4.33 3.73 -1.21
C MET A 1 5.73 3.99 -0.65
N TRP A 2 6.65 4.57 -1.43
CA TRP A 2 8.05 4.74 -1.04
C TRP A 2 8.27 5.47 0.29
N VAL A 3 7.56 6.57 0.54
CA VAL A 3 7.64 7.31 1.82
C VAL A 3 7.32 6.42 3.03
N ASN A 4 6.31 5.56 2.91
CA ASN A 4 5.92 4.66 3.99
C ASN A 4 6.95 3.56 4.22
N LEU A 5 7.56 3.07 3.15
CA LEU A 5 8.64 2.09 3.21
C LEU A 5 9.87 2.71 3.87
N HIS A 6 10.32 3.86 3.39
CA HIS A 6 11.47 4.58 3.95
C HIS A 6 11.31 4.87 5.45
N ASN A 7 10.11 5.31 5.87
CA ASN A 7 9.82 5.61 7.28
C ASN A 7 9.92 4.39 8.21
N GLU A 8 9.60 3.19 7.72
CA GLU A 8 9.81 1.97 8.50
C GLU A 8 11.25 1.53 8.51
N TRP A 9 11.88 1.53 7.35
CA TRP A 9 13.25 1.06 7.18
C TRP A 9 14.26 1.91 7.94
N HIS A 10 13.95 3.19 8.18
CA HIS A 10 14.81 4.08 8.98
C HIS A 10 15.03 3.61 10.43
N LYS A 11 14.18 2.73 10.95
CA LYS A 11 14.26 2.22 12.34
C LYS A 11 14.59 0.73 12.42
N VAL A 12 14.92 0.11 11.30
CA VAL A 12 15.23 -1.31 11.21
C VAL A 12 16.69 -1.53 11.59
N GLU A 13 16.95 -2.44 12.52
CA GLU A 13 18.29 -2.81 12.98
C GLU A 13 18.74 -4.16 12.41
N LYS A 14 17.79 -5.05 12.12
CA LYS A 14 18.03 -6.41 11.61
C LYS A 14 17.20 -6.71 10.37
N ILE A 15 17.83 -7.35 9.39
CA ILE A 15 17.22 -7.83 8.16
C ILE A 15 17.28 -9.36 8.15
N SER A 16 16.11 -10.02 8.06
CA SER A 16 16.01 -11.47 7.95
C SER A 16 15.81 -11.92 6.50
N LYS A 17 16.02 -13.21 6.20
CA LYS A 17 15.76 -13.78 4.86
C LYS A 17 14.31 -13.56 4.40
N SER A 18 13.35 -13.59 5.33
CA SER A 18 11.94 -13.32 5.04
C SER A 18 11.71 -11.89 4.56
N VAL A 19 12.35 -10.91 5.20
CA VAL A 19 12.28 -9.49 4.79
C VAL A 19 12.76 -9.30 3.35
N VAL A 20 13.86 -9.98 2.97
CA VAL A 20 14.40 -9.91 1.61
C VAL A 20 13.41 -10.45 0.59
N TRP A 21 12.84 -11.64 0.82
CA TRP A 21 11.84 -12.22 -0.07
C TRP A 21 10.61 -11.35 -0.24
N TRP A 22 10.04 -10.84 0.85
CA TRP A 22 8.89 -9.93 0.78
C TRP A 22 9.22 -8.62 0.05
N SER A 23 10.46 -8.13 0.17
CA SER A 23 10.92 -6.95 -0.57
C SER A 23 10.99 -7.23 -2.08
N VAL A 24 11.51 -8.39 -2.48
CA VAL A 24 11.54 -8.80 -3.89
C VAL A 24 10.13 -8.92 -4.46
N ILE A 25 9.20 -9.54 -3.72
CA ILE A 25 7.79 -9.65 -4.14
C ILE A 25 7.15 -8.26 -4.25
N LEU A 26 7.45 -7.34 -3.31
CA LEU A 26 6.93 -5.97 -3.35
C LEU A 26 7.43 -5.25 -4.61
N LEU A 27 8.72 -5.38 -4.91
CA LEU A 27 9.33 -4.79 -6.09
C LEU A 27 8.76 -5.39 -7.38
N PHE A 28 8.51 -6.70 -7.42
CA PHE A 28 7.86 -7.36 -8.53
C PHE A 28 6.49 -6.75 -8.81
N PHE A 29 5.59 -6.65 -7.84
CA PHE A 29 4.27 -6.03 -8.10
C PHE A 29 4.38 -4.54 -8.40
N SER A 30 5.35 -3.85 -7.80
CA SER A 30 5.57 -2.42 -8.07
C SER A 30 6.04 -2.14 -9.49
N SER A 31 6.74 -3.09 -10.13
CA SER A 31 7.18 -2.93 -11.52
C SER A 31 6.02 -2.96 -12.53
N TRP A 32 4.82 -3.40 -12.12
CA TRP A 32 3.62 -3.37 -12.97
C TRP A 32 2.98 -1.98 -13.05
N PHE A 33 3.29 -1.06 -12.12
CA PHE A 33 2.65 0.25 -12.07
C PHE A 33 2.76 1.05 -13.38
N PRO A 34 3.91 1.11 -14.09
CA PRO A 34 3.99 1.80 -15.38
C PRO A 34 3.02 1.23 -16.42
N TYR A 35 2.95 -0.10 -16.52
CA TYR A 35 2.07 -0.77 -17.47
C TYR A 35 0.59 -0.60 -17.11
N THR A 36 0.21 -0.88 -15.86
CA THR A 36 -1.20 -0.81 -15.43
C THR A 36 -1.74 0.61 -15.49
N THR A 37 -0.91 1.61 -15.15
CA THR A 37 -1.27 3.03 -15.27
C THR A 37 -1.47 3.42 -16.73
N SER A 38 -0.58 2.99 -17.63
CA SER A 38 -0.76 3.22 -19.06
C SER A 38 -2.01 2.54 -19.60
N PHE A 39 -2.31 1.32 -19.16
CA PHE A 39 -3.48 0.56 -19.61
C PHE A 39 -4.79 1.24 -19.20
N VAL A 40 -4.87 1.72 -17.95
CA VAL A 40 -6.01 2.52 -17.48
C VAL A 40 -6.10 3.84 -18.24
N ASN A 41 -4.98 4.50 -18.55
CA ASN A 41 -5.01 5.73 -19.33
C ASN A 41 -5.57 5.51 -20.74
N SER A 42 -5.19 4.41 -21.41
CA SER A 42 -5.71 4.06 -22.74
C SER A 42 -7.17 3.63 -22.73
N TYR A 43 -7.65 3.03 -21.63
CA TYR A 43 -9.01 2.50 -21.50
C TYR A 43 -9.69 2.97 -20.22
N PHE A 44 -9.77 4.29 -20.05
CA PHE A 44 -10.18 4.92 -18.80
C PHE A 44 -11.58 4.49 -18.31
N TYR A 45 -12.53 4.36 -19.22
CA TYR A 45 -13.90 3.93 -18.93
C TYR A 45 -14.12 2.41 -19.03
N SER A 46 -13.05 1.62 -19.16
CA SER A 46 -13.16 0.15 -19.19
C SER A 46 -13.07 -0.43 -17.78
N SER A 47 -14.09 -1.19 -17.38
CA SER A 47 -14.08 -1.92 -16.11
C SER A 47 -12.90 -2.89 -16.01
N THR A 48 -12.53 -3.55 -17.12
CA THR A 48 -11.40 -4.50 -17.14
C THR A 48 -10.08 -3.82 -16.79
N ALA A 49 -9.82 -2.64 -17.37
CA ALA A 49 -8.59 -1.90 -17.09
C ALA A 49 -8.54 -1.42 -15.63
N GLN A 50 -9.66 -0.95 -15.11
CA GLN A 50 -9.79 -0.43 -13.75
C GLN A 50 -9.67 -1.54 -12.70
N VAL A 51 -10.32 -2.69 -12.92
CA VAL A 51 -10.20 -3.88 -12.07
C VAL A 51 -8.77 -4.39 -12.06
N PHE A 52 -8.13 -4.49 -13.23
CA PHE A 52 -6.76 -4.95 -13.34
C PHE A 52 -5.77 -4.06 -12.57
N TYR A 53 -5.91 -2.73 -12.71
CA TYR A 53 -5.16 -1.77 -11.91
C TYR A 53 -5.44 -1.93 -10.42
N GLY A 54 -6.70 -2.10 -10.04
CA GLY A 54 -7.09 -2.26 -8.65
C GLY A 54 -6.54 -3.53 -7.99
N ILE A 55 -6.50 -4.64 -8.71
CA ILE A 55 -5.88 -5.89 -8.25
C ILE A 55 -4.39 -5.68 -7.96
N ILE A 56 -3.66 -5.01 -8.85
CA ILE A 56 -2.23 -4.73 -8.66
C ILE A 56 -2.01 -3.83 -7.44
N VAL A 57 -2.81 -2.77 -7.28
CA VAL A 57 -2.73 -1.89 -6.10
C VAL A 57 -3.01 -2.64 -4.80
N LEU A 58 -4.02 -3.52 -4.79
CA LEU A 58 -4.34 -4.35 -3.63
C LEU A 58 -3.22 -5.37 -3.32
N ALA A 59 -2.65 -6.00 -4.34
CA ALA A 59 -1.52 -6.91 -4.19
C ALA A 59 -0.31 -6.21 -3.58
N VAL A 60 0.07 -5.03 -4.08
CA VAL A 60 1.14 -4.21 -3.49
C VAL A 60 0.84 -3.84 -2.04
N THR A 61 -0.40 -3.49 -1.73
CA THR A 61 -0.82 -3.15 -0.36
C THR A 61 -0.70 -4.35 0.58
N TYR A 62 -1.14 -5.53 0.13
CA TYR A 62 -1.03 -6.78 0.88
C TYR A 62 0.42 -7.18 1.14
N VAL A 63 1.25 -7.17 0.10
CA VAL A 63 2.67 -7.51 0.21
C VAL A 63 3.39 -6.53 1.13
N ASN A 64 3.03 -5.24 1.10
CA ASN A 64 3.58 -4.25 2.03
C ASN A 64 3.23 -4.59 3.49
N ILE A 65 2.01 -5.06 3.77
CA ILE A 65 1.64 -5.53 5.13
C ILE A 65 2.53 -6.70 5.56
N GLU A 66 2.74 -7.69 4.70
CA GLU A 66 3.56 -8.87 5.01
C GLU A 66 5.04 -8.50 5.22
N LEU A 67 5.60 -7.62 4.39
CA LEU A 67 6.94 -7.07 4.58
C LEU A 67 7.07 -6.41 5.96
N SER A 68 6.04 -5.69 6.37
CA SER A 68 6.02 -4.96 7.65
C SER A 68 5.96 -5.90 8.85
N LYS A 69 5.20 -6.99 8.74
CA LYS A 69 5.20 -8.08 9.74
C LYS A 69 6.56 -8.78 9.81
N ALA A 70 7.19 -9.01 8.67
CA ALA A 70 8.53 -9.62 8.62
C ALA A 70 9.59 -8.71 9.27
N LEU A 71 9.48 -7.39 9.08
CA LEU A 71 10.33 -6.40 9.76
C LEU A 71 10.09 -6.36 11.27
N GLU A 72 8.83 -6.39 11.71
CA GLU A 72 8.44 -6.46 13.13
C GLU A 72 9.05 -7.70 13.80
N LYS A 73 8.92 -8.87 13.16
CA LYS A 73 9.48 -10.15 13.63
C LYS A 73 11.01 -10.18 13.65
N ALA A 74 11.67 -9.48 12.72
CA ALA A 74 13.14 -9.39 12.73
C ALA A 74 13.67 -8.46 13.83
N ASN A 75 12.83 -7.54 14.34
CA ASN A 75 13.22 -6.47 15.27
C ASN A 75 12.32 -6.45 16.52
N GLU A 76 11.97 -7.62 17.06
CA GLU A 76 11.00 -7.79 18.16
C GLU A 76 11.34 -6.96 19.42
N ASN A 77 12.62 -6.68 19.66
CA ASN A 77 13.08 -5.90 20.81
C ASN A 77 12.82 -4.39 20.67
N ASN A 78 12.48 -3.89 19.47
CA ASN A 78 12.25 -2.47 19.24
C ASN A 78 10.77 -2.09 19.46
N LYS A 79 10.41 -1.78 20.71
CA LYS A 79 9.03 -1.38 21.08
C LYS A 79 8.50 -0.18 20.26
N LYS A 80 9.36 0.80 19.93
CA LYS A 80 9.00 1.98 19.13
C LYS A 80 8.71 1.64 17.66
N LEU A 81 9.31 0.58 17.13
CA LEU A 81 9.00 0.04 15.81
C LEU A 81 7.64 -0.65 15.85
N LYS A 82 7.44 -1.54 16.85
CA LYS A 82 6.22 -2.31 17.04
C LYS A 82 4.96 -1.44 17.13
N GLU A 83 4.96 -0.41 17.98
CA GLU A 83 3.81 0.51 18.12
C GLU A 83 3.47 1.24 16.82
N LYS A 84 4.50 1.72 16.08
CA LYS A 84 4.32 2.38 14.80
C LYS A 84 3.77 1.44 13.74
N THR A 85 4.30 0.21 13.65
CA THR A 85 3.87 -0.78 12.67
C THR A 85 2.45 -1.26 12.94
N VAL A 86 2.05 -1.46 14.21
CA VAL A 86 0.67 -1.83 14.59
C VAL A 86 -0.33 -0.73 14.22
N LYS A 87 -0.05 0.52 14.61
CA LYS A 87 -0.95 1.65 14.30
C LYS A 87 -1.11 1.84 12.80
N ARG A 88 -0.03 1.70 12.04
CA ARG A 88 -0.05 1.79 10.59
C ARG A 88 -0.77 0.61 9.95
N ARG A 89 -0.63 -0.61 10.48
CA ARG A 89 -1.38 -1.79 10.02
C ARG A 89 -2.89 -1.58 10.12
N ASN A 90 -3.37 -0.98 11.22
CA ASN A 90 -4.78 -0.61 11.36
C ASN A 90 -5.23 0.37 10.27
N TRP A 91 -4.41 1.37 9.94
CA TRP A 91 -4.67 2.28 8.81
C TRP A 91 -4.65 1.57 7.45
N LEU A 92 -3.75 0.61 7.24
CA LEU A 92 -3.69 -0.17 6.00
C LEU A 92 -4.94 -1.05 5.83
N HIS A 93 -5.56 -1.53 6.91
CA HIS A 93 -6.86 -2.21 6.82
C HIS A 93 -7.98 -1.27 6.33
N ILE A 94 -8.02 -0.03 6.81
CA ILE A 94 -8.97 0.98 6.33
C ILE A 94 -8.72 1.30 4.85
N ASP A 95 -7.45 1.46 4.45
CA ASP A 95 -7.04 1.67 3.06
C ASP A 95 -7.51 0.54 2.13
N ILE A 96 -7.38 -0.72 2.56
CA ILE A 96 -7.89 -1.88 1.81
C ILE A 96 -9.41 -1.83 1.67
N LEU A 97 -10.14 -1.49 2.74
CA LEU A 97 -11.61 -1.40 2.69
C LEU A 97 -12.08 -0.33 1.68
N ILE A 98 -11.44 0.84 1.67
CA ILE A 98 -11.75 1.92 0.73
C ILE A 98 -11.49 1.47 -0.71
N LYS A 99 -10.37 0.78 -0.96
CA LYS A 99 -10.02 0.26 -2.30
C LYS A 99 -10.96 -0.85 -2.76
N ILE A 100 -11.38 -1.75 -1.87
CA ILE A 100 -12.36 -2.80 -2.18
C ILE A 100 -13.70 -2.15 -2.55
N ALA A 101 -14.16 -1.17 -1.78
CA ALA A 101 -15.38 -0.43 -2.11
C ALA A 101 -15.27 0.28 -3.47
N GLY A 102 -14.14 0.94 -3.74
CA GLY A 102 -13.85 1.57 -5.03
C GLY A 102 -13.84 0.58 -6.19
N LEU A 103 -13.30 -0.63 -5.98
CA LEU A 103 -13.26 -1.70 -6.98
C LEU A 103 -14.66 -2.26 -7.27
N ILE A 104 -15.49 -2.44 -6.24
CA ILE A 104 -16.89 -2.87 -6.43
C ILE A 104 -17.66 -1.82 -7.25
N ILE A 105 -17.55 -0.54 -6.88
CA ILE A 105 -18.21 0.56 -7.61
C ILE A 105 -17.69 0.64 -9.06
N SER A 106 -16.40 0.38 -9.28
CA SER A 106 -15.77 0.33 -10.60
C SER A 106 -16.39 -0.73 -11.52
N VAL A 107 -16.70 -1.90 -10.97
CA VAL A 107 -17.30 -2.99 -11.73
C VAL A 107 -18.75 -2.68 -12.13
N PHE A 108 -19.55 -2.15 -11.21
CA PHE A 108 -21.01 -2.09 -11.38
C PHE A 108 -21.58 -0.74 -11.81
N ILE A 109 -20.90 0.38 -11.52
CA ILE A 109 -21.49 1.72 -11.66
C ILE A 109 -20.60 2.64 -12.50
N TYR A 110 -19.34 2.81 -12.08
CA TYR A 110 -18.47 3.84 -12.65
C TYR A 110 -17.01 3.37 -12.65
N PRO A 111 -16.48 2.87 -13.78
CA PRO A 111 -15.14 2.28 -13.86
C PRO A 111 -14.03 3.14 -13.23
N PRO A 112 -13.96 4.47 -13.44
CA PRO A 112 -12.93 5.31 -12.85
C PRO A 112 -13.00 5.45 -11.31
N ALA A 113 -14.03 4.91 -10.65
CA ALA A 113 -14.13 4.87 -9.19
C ALA A 113 -12.93 4.19 -8.52
N MET A 114 -12.32 3.19 -9.18
CA MET A 114 -11.13 2.54 -8.65
C MET A 114 -9.97 3.54 -8.50
N MET A 115 -9.64 4.30 -9.55
CA MET A 115 -8.60 5.32 -9.47
C MET A 115 -8.91 6.42 -8.45
N LEU A 116 -10.18 6.86 -8.36
CA LEU A 116 -10.59 7.84 -7.35
C LEU A 116 -10.36 7.32 -5.94
N SER A 117 -10.66 6.04 -5.67
CA SER A 117 -10.40 5.43 -4.37
C SER A 117 -8.91 5.41 -4.02
N VAL A 118 -8.05 5.12 -4.99
CA VAL A 118 -6.58 5.13 -4.82
C VAL A 118 -6.07 6.56 -4.57
N PHE A 119 -6.63 7.53 -5.27
CA PHE A 119 -6.29 8.94 -5.08
C PHE A 119 -6.68 9.43 -3.68
N ILE A 120 -7.92 9.17 -3.24
CA ILE A 120 -8.40 9.54 -1.90
C ILE A 120 -7.55 8.90 -0.80
N THR A 121 -7.27 7.60 -0.90
CA THR A 121 -6.43 6.90 0.08
C THR A 121 -5.01 7.46 0.12
N SER A 122 -4.44 7.85 -1.02
CA SER A 122 -3.11 8.48 -1.05
C SER A 122 -3.06 9.81 -0.28
N ILE A 123 -4.09 10.65 -0.39
CA ILE A 123 -4.21 11.91 0.34
C ILE A 123 -4.39 11.65 1.84
N LEU A 124 -5.25 10.70 2.21
CA LEU A 124 -5.47 10.30 3.61
C LEU A 124 -4.16 9.84 4.26
N VAL A 125 -3.38 9.00 3.57
CA VAL A 125 -2.08 8.54 4.08
C VAL A 125 -1.11 9.70 4.27
N LEU A 126 -1.00 10.62 3.31
CA LEU A 126 -0.12 11.78 3.40
C LEU A 126 -0.50 12.71 4.55
N THR A 127 -1.78 13.02 4.71
CA THR A 127 -2.27 13.91 5.77
C THR A 127 -2.08 13.31 7.16
N VAL A 128 -2.34 12.01 7.32
CA VAL A 128 -2.09 11.29 8.58
C VAL A 128 -0.59 11.28 8.90
N PHE A 129 0.29 10.95 7.95
CA PHE A 129 1.73 10.93 8.18
C PHE A 129 2.33 12.32 8.47
N THR A 130 1.86 13.36 7.78
CA THR A 130 2.34 14.74 8.00
C THR A 130 1.95 15.23 9.40
N ARG A 131 0.74 14.91 9.87
CA ARG A 131 0.31 15.24 11.25
C ARG A 131 1.13 14.53 12.32
N GLU A 132 1.67 13.35 12.05
CA GLU A 132 2.54 12.64 13.01
C GLU A 132 3.94 13.24 13.14
N LYS A 133 4.47 13.88 12.08
CA LYS A 133 5.75 14.60 12.14
C LYS A 133 5.66 15.85 13.01
N ASN A 134 4.53 16.54 12.99
CA ASN A 134 4.31 17.80 13.72
C ASN A 134 3.85 17.63 15.19
N ARG A 135 3.63 16.39 15.66
CA ARG A 135 3.27 16.07 17.06
C ARG A 135 4.46 15.64 17.91
N LYS A 136 5.67 15.72 17.36
CA LYS A 136 6.94 15.51 18.07
C LYS A 136 7.67 16.83 18.18
#